data_AF-A0A367M0Z9-F1
#
_entry.id   AF-A0A367M0Z9-F1
#
_cell.length_a   1.000
_cell.length_b   1.000
_cell.length_c   1.000
_cell.angle_alpha   90.00
_cell.angle_beta   90.00
_cell.angle_gamma   90.00
#
_symmetry.space_group_name_H-M   'P 1'
#
loop_
_entity.id
_entity.type
_entity.pdbx_description
1 polymer ?
#
loop_
_entity_poly.entity_id
_entity_poly.type
_entity_poly.pdbx_seq_one_letter_code
_entity_poly.pdbx_strand_id
1 'polypeptide(L)'
;MLKHLLVLTCALLASSSALAQVMARDLGDFELKLATSPTRSMAQGLVTPGSSGSFHGGLDLSHESGWYIGNWTSNLAPGKPTEIDSYAGFKRPLNNRLGYELGLIRYSRPEQPANDA
;
A
#
# COMPACT_ATOMS: atom_id res chain seq x y z
N MET A 1 3.11 -6.17 -44.91
CA MET A 1 2.73 -7.12 -43.82
C MET A 1 3.68 -7.06 -42.63
N LEU A 2 5.00 -7.03 -42.82
CA LEU A 2 5.99 -6.94 -41.73
C LEU A 2 5.88 -5.69 -40.83
N LYS A 3 5.55 -4.52 -41.41
CA LYS A 3 5.33 -3.27 -40.64
C LYS A 3 4.13 -3.34 -39.69
N HIS A 4 3.03 -4.00 -40.08
CA HIS A 4 1.86 -4.15 -39.23
C HIS A 4 2.11 -5.14 -38.09
N LEU A 5 2.87 -6.21 -38.36
CA LEU A 5 3.33 -7.16 -37.34
C LEU A 5 4.24 -6.47 -36.32
N LEU A 6 5.15 -5.60 -36.76
CA LEU A 6 6.04 -4.83 -35.87
C LEU A 6 5.27 -3.87 -34.95
N VAL A 7 4.26 -3.16 -35.48
CA VAL A 7 3.41 -2.23 -34.71
C VAL A 7 2.55 -2.99 -33.69
N LEU A 8 1.99 -4.14 -34.06
CA LEU A 8 1.20 -4.97 -33.15
C LEU A 8 2.04 -5.49 -31.98
N THR A 9 3.27 -5.93 -32.26
CA THR A 9 4.20 -6.47 -31.25
C THR A 9 4.64 -5.37 -30.27
N CYS A 10 4.86 -4.15 -30.74
CA CYS A 10 5.21 -2.99 -29.90
C CYS A 10 4.04 -2.59 -28.97
N ALA A 11 2.80 -2.67 -29.44
CA ALA A 11 1.61 -2.41 -28.63
C ALA A 11 1.37 -3.48 -27.54
N LEU A 12 1.68 -4.75 -27.83
CA LEU A 12 1.61 -5.85 -26.86
C LEU A 12 2.68 -5.73 -25.75
N LEU A 13 3.90 -5.28 -26.09
CA LEU A 13 4.97 -5.02 -25.13
C LEU A 13 4.68 -3.83 -24.20
N ALA A 14 3.89 -2.84 -24.64
CA ALA A 14 3.46 -1.71 -23.82
C ALA A 14 2.39 -2.08 -22.77
N SER A 15 1.83 -3.30 -22.82
CA SER A 15 0.67 -3.70 -22.00
C SER A 15 1.02 -4.51 -20.73
N SER A 16 2.31 -4.76 -20.45
CA SER A 16 2.75 -5.66 -19.36
C SER A 16 2.92 -5.03 -17.97
N SER A 17 2.11 -4.03 -17.61
CA SER A 17 1.96 -3.64 -16.21
C SER A 17 0.49 -3.67 -15.83
N ALA A 18 0.04 -4.78 -15.25
CA ALA A 18 -1.10 -4.76 -14.35
C ALA A 18 -0.63 -4.01 -13.09
N LEU A 19 -0.91 -2.71 -13.09
CA LEU A 19 -0.23 -1.69 -12.29
C LEU A 19 -0.47 -1.88 -10.79
N ALA A 20 0.60 -1.77 -10.00
CA ALA A 20 0.52 -1.20 -8.66
C ALA A 20 -0.06 0.22 -8.80
N GLN A 21 -1.37 0.35 -8.62
CA GLN A 21 -2.07 1.62 -8.76
C GLN A 21 -1.95 2.36 -7.43
N VAL A 22 -1.44 3.59 -7.49
CA VAL A 22 -1.45 4.54 -6.37
C VAL A 22 -2.29 5.73 -6.82
N MET A 23 -3.46 5.88 -6.22
CA MET A 23 -4.31 7.06 -6.37
C MET A 23 -3.95 8.03 -5.26
N ALA A 24 -3.40 9.19 -5.60
CA ALA A 24 -3.11 10.26 -4.66
C ALA A 24 -4.08 11.43 -4.89
N ARG A 25 -4.58 12.01 -3.81
CA ARG A 25 -5.37 13.24 -3.82
C ARG A 25 -4.75 14.21 -2.83
N ASP A 26 -4.51 15.41 -3.32
CA ASP A 26 -4.12 16.56 -2.52
C ASP A 26 -5.39 17.24 -1.97
N LEU A 27 -5.46 17.44 -0.66
CA LEU A 27 -6.54 18.10 0.07
C LEU A 27 -6.03 19.35 0.81
N GLY A 28 -4.99 20.02 0.28
CA GLY A 28 -4.33 21.15 0.92
C GLY A 28 -3.21 20.66 1.83
N ASP A 29 -3.33 20.88 3.13
CA ASP A 29 -2.31 20.45 4.09
C ASP A 29 -2.26 18.91 4.24
N PHE A 30 -3.22 18.19 3.64
CA PHE A 30 -3.35 16.74 3.68
C PHE A 30 -3.16 16.09 2.31
N GLU A 31 -2.43 14.98 2.29
CA GLU A 31 -2.29 14.08 1.14
C GLU A 31 -2.97 12.75 1.46
N LEU A 32 -4.00 12.38 0.69
CA LEU A 32 -4.66 11.09 0.75
C LEU A 32 -4.14 10.18 -0.36
N LYS A 33 -3.62 9.01 -0.01
CA LYS A 33 -3.14 7.97 -0.93
C LYS A 33 -3.95 6.70 -0.74
N LEU A 34 -4.42 6.13 -1.83
CA LEU A 34 -5.05 4.81 -1.89
C LEU A 34 -4.21 3.97 -2.85
N ALA A 35 -3.73 2.81 -2.40
CA ALA A 35 -2.85 2.00 -3.22
C ALA A 35 -3.02 0.51 -3.01
N THR A 36 -2.75 -0.26 -4.07
CA THR A 36 -2.61 -1.73 -3.98
C THR A 36 -1.18 -2.17 -3.63
N SER A 37 -0.29 -1.19 -3.41
CA SER A 37 1.11 -1.37 -3.00
C SER A 37 1.42 -0.49 -1.79
N PRO A 38 2.35 -0.90 -0.90
CA PRO A 38 2.65 -0.13 0.31
C PRO A 38 3.20 1.25 -0.08
N THR A 39 2.55 2.32 0.37
CA THR A 39 3.03 3.70 0.08
C THR A 39 3.89 4.29 1.19
N ARG A 40 4.11 3.54 2.27
CA ARG A 40 4.87 3.96 3.47
C ARG A 40 5.79 2.85 3.95
N SER A 41 6.88 3.25 4.62
CA SER A 41 7.89 2.35 5.18
C SER A 41 7.25 1.39 6.19
N MET A 42 6.35 1.90 7.05
CA MET A 42 5.58 1.05 7.97
C MET A 42 4.71 0.03 7.23
N ALA A 43 4.04 0.42 6.14
CA ALA A 43 3.21 -0.49 5.33
C ALA A 43 4.03 -1.56 4.58
N GLN A 44 5.28 -1.25 4.22
CA GLN A 44 6.15 -2.20 3.53
C GLN A 44 6.47 -3.43 4.38
N GLY A 45 6.59 -3.26 5.71
CA GLY A 45 6.77 -4.38 6.65
C GLY A 45 5.52 -5.25 6.84
N LEU A 46 4.36 -4.78 6.40
CA LEU A 46 3.05 -5.45 6.54
C LEU A 46 2.65 -6.23 5.28
N VAL A 47 3.49 -6.17 4.23
CA VAL A 47 3.23 -6.91 3.00
C VAL A 47 3.54 -8.38 3.21
N THR A 48 2.50 -9.16 3.48
CA THR A 48 2.57 -10.61 3.45
C THR A 48 2.56 -11.09 1.98
N PRO A 49 3.47 -11.98 1.57
CA PRO A 49 3.41 -12.60 0.24
C PRO A 49 2.11 -13.41 0.12
N GLY A 50 1.10 -12.83 -0.52
CA GLY A 50 -0.18 -13.49 -0.73
C GLY A 50 -0.12 -14.50 -1.87
N SER A 51 -0.87 -15.60 -1.73
CA SER A 51 -1.11 -16.56 -2.80
C SER A 51 -1.91 -15.91 -3.95
N SER A 52 -1.73 -16.38 -5.18
CA SER A 52 -2.51 -15.94 -6.34
C SER A 52 -4.01 -15.78 -6.02
N GLY A 53 -4.54 -14.56 -6.11
CA GLY A 53 -5.95 -14.23 -5.85
C GLY A 53 -6.24 -13.47 -4.54
N SER A 54 -5.23 -13.21 -3.70
CA SER A 54 -5.37 -12.33 -2.54
C SER A 54 -5.35 -10.86 -2.97
N PHE A 55 -6.41 -10.09 -2.67
CA PHE A 55 -6.40 -8.64 -2.87
C PHE A 55 -5.76 -7.93 -1.68
N HIS A 56 -4.90 -6.96 -1.97
CA HIS A 56 -4.19 -6.14 -0.99
C HIS A 56 -4.38 -4.67 -1.32
N GLY A 57 -4.52 -3.86 -0.29
CA GLY A 57 -4.50 -2.43 -0.48
C GLY A 57 -4.45 -1.67 0.82
N GLY A 58 -4.01 -0.43 0.73
CA GLY A 58 -3.91 0.47 1.85
C GLY A 58 -4.39 1.87 1.51
N LEU A 59 -4.85 2.56 2.54
CA LEU A 59 -5.21 3.96 2.50
C LEU A 59 -4.32 4.69 3.50
N ASP A 60 -3.77 5.81 3.06
CA ASP A 60 -2.78 6.61 3.76
C ASP A 60 -3.21 8.07 3.74
N LEU A 61 -3.33 8.69 4.91
CA LEU A 61 -3.54 10.13 5.06
C LEU A 61 -2.29 10.73 5.71
N SER A 62 -1.68 11.71 5.07
CA SER A 62 -0.48 12.39 5.58
C SER A 62 -0.70 13.88 5.63
N HIS A 63 -0.15 14.53 6.64
CA HIS A 63 -0.21 15.98 6.83
C HIS A 63 1.17 16.59 6.58
N GLU A 64 1.23 17.82 6.05
CA GLU A 64 2.49 18.51 5.72
C GLU A 64 3.44 18.62 6.92
N SER A 65 2.90 18.70 8.15
CA SER A 65 3.68 18.68 9.39
C SER A 65 4.54 17.43 9.61
N GLY A 66 4.28 16.34 8.88
CA GLY A 66 4.94 15.03 9.04
C GLY A 66 4.08 13.96 9.73
N TRP A 67 2.94 14.31 10.32
CA TRP A 67 1.99 13.34 10.86
C TRP A 67 1.32 12.52 9.76
N TYR A 68 1.10 11.24 9.99
CA TYR A 68 0.34 10.39 9.10
C TYR A 68 -0.42 9.30 9.84
N ILE A 69 -1.53 8.88 9.24
CA ILE A 69 -2.32 7.73 9.65
C ILE A 69 -2.62 6.90 8.40
N GLY A 70 -2.70 5.60 8.53
CA GLY A 70 -3.05 4.75 7.41
C GLY A 70 -3.51 3.38 7.87
N ASN A 71 -4.05 2.64 6.91
CA ASN A 71 -4.40 1.25 7.08
C ASN A 71 -3.83 0.45 5.91
N TRP A 72 -3.46 -0.78 6.19
CA TRP A 72 -3.08 -1.79 5.22
C TRP A 72 -3.95 -3.02 5.44
N THR A 73 -4.65 -3.43 4.40
CA THR A 73 -5.47 -4.64 4.41
C THR A 73 -4.83 -5.69 3.52
N SER A 74 -4.47 -6.82 4.13
CA SER A 74 -3.86 -7.97 3.48
C SER A 74 -4.86 -9.13 3.36
N ASN A 75 -4.72 -9.92 2.30
CA ASN A 75 -5.42 -11.18 2.06
C ASN A 75 -6.97 -11.10 2.05
N LEU A 76 -7.55 -10.17 1.29
CA LEU A 76 -9.01 -10.09 1.10
C LEU A 76 -9.50 -11.21 0.15
N ALA A 77 -9.54 -12.44 0.64
CA ALA A 77 -10.04 -13.62 -0.07
C ALA A 77 -11.09 -14.36 0.79
N PRO A 78 -12.21 -14.85 0.23
CA PRO A 78 -13.23 -15.56 0.99
C PRO A 78 -12.64 -16.78 1.71
N GLY A 79 -12.80 -16.85 3.03
CA GLY A 79 -12.37 -18.00 3.85
C GLY A 79 -10.87 -18.05 4.16
N LYS A 80 -10.14 -16.94 4.01
CA LYS A 80 -8.77 -16.82 4.49
C LYS A 80 -8.66 -15.74 5.59
N PRO A 81 -7.73 -15.90 6.55
CA PRO A 81 -7.46 -14.89 7.56
C PRO A 81 -7.17 -13.54 6.91
N THR A 82 -8.10 -12.62 7.10
CA THR A 82 -7.95 -11.22 6.70
C THR A 82 -7.18 -10.49 7.79
N GLU A 83 -6.17 -9.72 7.41
CA GLU A 83 -5.42 -8.87 8.33
C GLU A 83 -5.70 -7.41 8.01
N ILE A 84 -6.14 -6.66 9.02
CA ILE A 84 -6.35 -5.22 8.94
C ILE A 84 -5.37 -4.57 9.90
N ASP A 85 -4.31 -4.02 9.33
CA ASP A 85 -3.26 -3.36 10.09
C ASP A 85 -3.47 -1.85 10.00
N SER A 86 -3.65 -1.21 11.14
CA SER A 86 -3.76 0.25 11.21
C SER A 86 -2.47 0.82 11.77
N TYR A 87 -1.99 1.92 11.20
CA TYR A 87 -0.77 2.56 11.67
C TYR A 87 -0.90 4.06 11.73
N ALA A 88 -0.17 4.66 12.67
CA ALA A 88 -0.09 6.09 12.86
C ALA A 88 1.34 6.45 13.21
N GLY A 89 1.83 7.56 12.69
CA GLY A 89 3.21 7.95 12.94
C GLY A 89 3.51 9.39 12.55
N PHE A 90 4.78 9.71 12.74
CA PHE A 90 5.37 10.99 12.42
C PHE A 90 6.66 10.75 11.65
N LYS A 91 6.75 11.33 10.46
CA LYS A 91 7.92 11.26 9.59
C LYS A 91 8.51 12.66 9.43
N ARG A 92 9.81 12.78 9.64
CA ARG A 92 10.53 14.04 9.44
C ARG A 92 11.85 13.85 8.71
N PRO A 93 12.08 14.57 7.60
CA PRO A 93 13.40 14.65 6.98
C PRO A 93 14.33 15.51 7.86
N LEU A 94 15.54 15.02 8.13
CA LEU A 94 16.61 15.78 8.80
C LEU A 94 17.42 16.58 7.77
N ASN A 95 17.60 16.02 6.58
CA ASN A 95 18.24 16.65 5.43
C ASN A 95 17.78 15.91 4.14
N ASN A 96 18.35 16.25 2.98
CA ASN A 96 17.97 15.63 1.69
C ASN A 96 18.30 14.14 1.56
N ARG A 97 18.95 13.52 2.56
CA ARG A 97 19.42 12.12 2.50
C ARG A 97 18.95 11.27 3.68
N LEU A 98 18.70 11.89 4.83
CA LEU A 98 18.38 11.24 6.09
C LEU A 98 17.06 11.80 6.63
N GLY A 99 16.22 10.90 7.09
CA GLY A 99 15.00 11.21 7.83
C GLY A 99 14.75 10.13 8.86
N TYR A 100 13.88 10.43 9.80
CA TYR A 100 13.38 9.45 10.75
C TYR A 100 11.87 9.34 10.64
N GLU A 101 11.37 8.16 10.97
CA GLU A 101 9.96 7.82 10.99
C GLU A 101 9.71 7.09 12.31
N LEU A 102 8.77 7.58 13.10
CA LEU A 102 8.36 7.00 14.37
C LEU A 102 6.87 6.75 14.29
N GLY A 103 6.44 5.54 14.62
CA GLY A 103 5.04 5.21 14.53
C GLY A 103 4.69 3.94 15.27
N LEU A 104 3.39 3.73 15.40
CA LEU A 104 2.79 2.56 16.02
C LEU A 104 1.95 1.84 14.98
N ILE A 105 1.98 0.52 15.04
CA ILE A 105 1.16 -0.36 14.20
C ILE A 105 0.29 -1.20 15.12
N ARG A 106 -1.01 -1.22 14.84
CA ARG A 106 -1.98 -2.09 15.47
C ARG A 106 -2.39 -3.16 14.47
N TYR A 107 -2.00 -4.39 14.76
CA TYR A 107 -2.38 -5.57 14.00
C TYR A 107 -3.75 -6.06 14.45
N SER A 108 -4.70 -6.20 13.53
CA SER A 108 -6.02 -6.74 13.83
C SER A 108 -6.30 -7.96 12.95
N ARG A 109 -6.49 -9.11 13.60
CA ARG A 109 -6.83 -10.40 12.96
C ARG A 109 -8.25 -10.83 13.37
N PRO A 110 -9.29 -10.31 12.71
CA PRO A 110 -10.68 -10.58 13.09
C PRO A 110 -11.08 -12.07 13.07
N GLU A 111 -10.36 -12.94 12.34
CA GLU A 111 -10.66 -14.37 12.26
C GLU A 111 -10.02 -15.22 13.36
N GLN A 112 -9.14 -14.65 14.19
CA GLN A 112 -8.57 -15.34 15.33
C GLN A 112 -9.39 -14.98 16.57
N PRO A 113 -10.04 -15.95 17.26
CA PRO A 113 -10.67 -15.65 18.53
C PRO A 113 -9.61 -15.02 19.43
N ALA A 114 -9.93 -13.86 20.00
CA ALA A 114 -9.12 -13.24 21.02
C ALA A 114 -8.99 -14.29 22.14
N ASN A 115 -7.79 -14.87 22.29
CA ASN A 115 -7.45 -15.55 23.52
C ASN A 115 -7.30 -14.45 24.57
N ASP A 116 -8.45 -14.02 25.09
CA ASP A 116 -8.55 -13.23 26.31
C ASP A 116 -8.09 -14.18 27.44
N ALA A 117 -6.85 -13.97 27.90
CA ALA A 117 -6.28 -14.63 29.06
C ALA A 117 -6.87 -14.06 30.36
#